data_AF-A0A3D0R6Z4-F1
#
_entry.id   AF-A0A3D0R6Z4-F1
#
_cell.length_a   1.000
_cell.length_b   1.000
_cell.length_c   1.000
_cell.angle_alpha   90.00
_cell.angle_beta   90.00
_cell.angle_gamma   90.00
#
_symmetry.space_group_name_H-M   'P 1'
#
loop_
_entity.id
_entity.type
_entity.pdbx_description
1 polymer ?
#
loop_
_entity_poly.entity_id
_entity_poly.type
_entity_poly.pdbx_seq_one_letter_code
_entity_poly.pdbx_strand_id
1 'polypeptide(L)'
;MPTSKKITERRLKEDQPYLPYPPYSSLDTMLGLMQALTQNNELDNEEFLSPQMRPDGRYVTSEANLDKWIDPRIFRETQVKRFLRWLTTAPPLLRLFFNWLFITKAGMKLSYFEQQEDKNPDKQYALHEISAREENFTMHNLGHATQLIQISGMNILTDPVFNDLAPLIYPATTKGFGRNFQATDLPPIDVILISHNHRDHVDEQSLKALINKAQNEGKSLPQLLVPVGDEDFFTGLGFTDVKAFEWHEEITLKSQSQQPITFCSTPADHRSGRHGYDSHKSLVMGWTISPKNRDEILYFAGDTARISDVRMQALALDIYQLYQRKKMLGEGALPKLINMEPGGPNYTRKDMQPTHQSAVDSIVSSFRLAIALNAVSMAHRGETPELAADKWLDKTATVFMHHNKYELGPDRFNENVFIYTRLLSYLQMNDEQLQQHLEKQQEKSKKWSLFHRRKDFIIDGVYELRQLAAQIWPEEDDQTRNNKIVAFLKAKIHFPLINEKLSSEDCFKFQLGEQSTIMPDTFFTDKHSTRKRKGAKEAVVVVDIDADINLS
;
A
#
# COMPACT_ATOMS: atom_id res chain seq x y z
N MET A 1 19.04 11.55 -39.07
CA MET A 1 19.90 10.78 -38.15
C MET A 1 19.61 11.26 -36.75
N PRO A 2 19.00 10.44 -35.87
CA PRO A 2 18.67 10.89 -34.53
C PRO A 2 19.95 10.86 -33.69
N THR A 3 20.31 12.04 -33.19
CA THR A 3 21.41 12.30 -32.26
C THR A 3 21.19 11.51 -30.96
N SER A 4 22.08 10.54 -30.70
CA SER A 4 22.21 9.90 -29.40
C SER A 4 22.49 10.97 -28.34
N LYS A 5 21.51 11.26 -27.48
CA LYS A 5 21.78 12.01 -26.24
C LYS A 5 22.66 11.10 -25.38
N LYS A 6 23.92 11.51 -25.22
CA LYS A 6 24.88 10.90 -24.29
C LYS A 6 24.30 10.95 -22.88
N ILE A 7 24.33 9.81 -22.20
CA ILE A 7 24.18 9.67 -20.75
C ILE A 7 25.09 10.72 -20.12
N THR A 8 24.48 11.68 -19.40
CA THR A 8 25.22 12.76 -18.76
C THR A 8 25.60 12.29 -17.37
N GLU A 9 26.81 11.73 -17.22
CA GLU A 9 27.47 11.55 -15.92
C GLU A 9 27.50 12.90 -15.20
N ARG A 10 26.69 13.07 -14.15
CA ARG A 10 26.81 14.21 -13.23
C ARG A 10 27.72 13.79 -12.07
N ARG A 11 29.01 14.16 -12.16
CA ARG A 11 29.97 14.06 -11.06
C ARG A 11 29.55 14.95 -9.89
N LEU A 12 29.42 14.37 -8.70
CA LEU A 12 29.44 15.10 -7.43
C LEU A 12 30.90 15.34 -7.03
N LYS A 13 31.21 16.56 -6.57
CA LYS A 13 32.56 16.98 -6.13
C LYS A 13 32.97 16.22 -4.86
N GLU A 14 34.17 15.64 -4.88
CA GLU A 14 34.86 15.10 -3.71
C GLU A 14 35.66 16.18 -2.98
N ASP A 15 35.67 16.13 -1.64
CA ASP A 15 36.84 16.50 -0.83
C ASP A 15 36.79 15.88 0.60
N GLN A 16 37.80 15.03 0.88
CA GLN A 16 38.46 14.70 2.17
C GLN A 16 37.78 13.72 3.19
N PRO A 17 38.58 12.98 4.00
CA PRO A 17 38.45 11.52 4.10
C PRO A 17 38.11 10.98 5.51
N TYR A 18 37.34 9.89 5.54
CA TYR A 18 37.27 8.93 6.64
C TYR A 18 37.06 7.52 6.03
N LEU A 19 37.76 6.51 6.57
CA LEU A 19 37.86 5.12 6.04
C LEU A 19 36.50 4.37 6.00
N PRO A 20 36.38 3.31 5.18
CA PRO A 20 35.38 3.24 4.12
C PRO A 20 34.16 2.40 4.52
N TYR A 21 33.00 3.05 4.57
CA TYR A 21 31.78 2.41 4.07
C TYR A 21 31.68 2.83 2.60
N PRO A 22 31.43 1.93 1.64
CA PRO A 22 31.29 2.35 0.25
C PRO A 22 30.18 3.41 0.21
N PRO A 23 30.46 4.60 -0.36
CA PRO A 23 29.43 5.58 -0.61
C PRO A 23 28.57 4.99 -1.73
N TYR A 24 27.47 4.32 -1.40
CA TYR A 24 26.46 4.10 -2.44
C TYR A 24 25.78 5.45 -2.67
N SER A 25 26.45 6.26 -3.49
CA SER A 25 25.93 7.47 -4.12
C SER A 25 25.98 7.36 -5.64
N SER A 26 26.44 6.23 -6.19
CA SER A 26 26.49 5.98 -7.63
C SER A 26 25.69 4.73 -8.00
N LEU A 27 24.96 4.83 -9.11
CA LEU A 27 24.15 3.75 -9.67
C LEU A 27 24.99 2.50 -9.99
N ASP A 28 26.24 2.67 -10.42
CA ASP A 28 27.14 1.56 -10.75
C ASP A 28 27.43 0.67 -9.54
N THR A 29 27.62 1.28 -8.36
CA THR A 29 27.87 0.53 -7.12
C THR A 29 26.61 -0.23 -6.68
N MET A 30 25.43 0.36 -6.87
CA MET A 30 24.15 -0.31 -6.61
C MET A 30 23.98 -1.51 -7.53
N LEU A 31 24.22 -1.31 -8.82
CA LEU A 31 24.11 -2.36 -9.84
C LEU A 31 25.09 -3.50 -9.58
N GLY A 32 26.33 -3.20 -9.18
CA GLY A 32 27.31 -4.23 -8.82
C GLY A 32 26.87 -5.09 -7.62
N LEU A 33 26.26 -4.48 -6.60
CA LEU A 33 25.69 -5.23 -5.48
C LEU A 33 24.45 -6.03 -5.90
N MET A 34 23.60 -5.44 -6.75
CA MET A 34 22.43 -6.11 -7.30
C MET A 34 22.81 -7.37 -8.10
N GLN A 35 23.81 -7.27 -8.96
CA GLN A 35 24.36 -8.40 -9.73
C GLN A 35 24.89 -9.53 -8.83
N ALA A 36 25.54 -9.17 -7.72
CA ALA A 36 26.00 -10.15 -6.74
C ALA A 36 24.84 -10.88 -6.03
N LEU A 37 23.72 -10.18 -5.82
CA LEU A 37 22.53 -10.71 -5.15
C LEU A 37 21.68 -11.62 -6.03
N THR A 38 21.46 -11.25 -7.30
CA THR A 38 20.62 -12.05 -8.23
C THR A 38 21.37 -13.16 -8.92
N GLN A 39 22.70 -13.17 -8.81
CA GLN A 39 23.57 -14.15 -9.44
C GLN A 39 23.42 -14.24 -10.97
N ASN A 40 22.72 -13.36 -11.72
CA ASN A 40 22.82 -13.32 -13.19
C ASN A 40 22.00 -12.28 -14.00
N ASN A 41 22.48 -12.14 -15.25
CA ASN A 41 21.86 -11.71 -16.53
C ASN A 41 21.40 -10.26 -16.75
N GLU A 42 21.42 -9.81 -18.01
CA GLU A 42 21.11 -8.43 -18.43
C GLU A 42 19.65 -8.01 -18.12
N LEU A 43 18.69 -8.93 -18.13
CA LEU A 43 17.28 -8.65 -17.88
C LEU A 43 17.04 -8.23 -16.41
N ASP A 44 17.72 -8.89 -15.47
CA ASP A 44 17.60 -8.54 -14.04
C ASP A 44 18.17 -7.13 -13.78
N ASN A 45 19.23 -6.75 -14.51
CA ASN A 45 19.76 -5.38 -14.47
C ASN A 45 18.77 -4.37 -15.06
N GLU A 46 18.12 -4.69 -16.18
CA GLU A 46 17.09 -3.83 -16.77
C GLU A 46 15.87 -3.68 -15.84
N GLU A 47 15.48 -4.75 -15.16
CA GLU A 47 14.34 -4.74 -14.23
C GLU A 47 14.61 -3.98 -12.94
N PHE A 48 15.87 -3.96 -12.48
CA PHE A 48 16.33 -3.14 -11.38
C PHE A 48 16.25 -1.65 -11.69
N LEU A 49 16.61 -1.24 -12.92
CA LEU A 49 16.66 0.17 -13.30
C LEU A 49 15.27 0.79 -13.48
N SER A 50 15.21 2.12 -13.38
CA SER A 50 14.00 2.85 -13.75
C SER A 50 13.65 2.60 -15.22
N PRO A 51 12.38 2.32 -15.55
CA PRO A 51 12.00 2.02 -16.92
C PRO A 51 12.17 3.26 -17.79
N GLN A 52 12.90 3.10 -18.89
CA GLN A 52 13.06 4.17 -19.86
C GLN A 52 11.77 4.39 -20.65
N MET A 53 11.54 5.65 -21.05
CA MET A 53 10.43 5.97 -21.95
C MET A 53 10.61 5.24 -23.28
N ARG A 54 9.62 4.43 -23.65
CA ARG A 54 9.60 3.70 -24.91
C ARG A 54 9.51 4.65 -26.11
N PRO A 55 9.89 4.19 -27.33
CA PRO A 55 9.78 5.01 -28.55
C PRO A 55 8.38 5.55 -28.87
N ASP A 56 7.34 4.93 -28.31
CA ASP A 56 5.94 5.36 -28.43
C ASP A 56 5.52 6.40 -27.36
N GLY A 57 6.46 6.87 -26.53
CA GLY A 57 6.23 7.91 -25.52
C GLY A 57 5.62 7.40 -24.22
N ARG A 58 5.74 6.08 -23.91
CA ARG A 58 5.16 5.47 -22.72
C ARG A 58 6.22 4.97 -21.73
N TYR A 59 6.03 5.25 -20.45
CA TYR A 59 6.71 4.61 -19.31
C TYR A 59 5.95 3.35 -18.90
N VAL A 60 6.46 2.19 -19.33
CA VAL A 60 5.87 0.89 -19.02
C VAL A 60 6.68 0.22 -17.93
N THR A 61 6.07 0.02 -16.76
CA THR A 61 6.69 -0.64 -15.62
C THR A 61 6.56 -2.17 -15.69
N SER A 62 5.51 -2.69 -16.33
CA SER A 62 5.34 -4.13 -16.55
C SER A 62 4.51 -4.40 -17.81
N GLU A 63 4.93 -5.36 -18.62
CA GLU A 63 4.15 -5.79 -19.79
C GLU A 63 2.75 -6.31 -19.40
N ALA A 64 2.57 -6.75 -18.15
CA ALA A 64 1.27 -7.21 -17.66
C ALA A 64 0.25 -6.07 -17.43
N ASN A 65 0.71 -4.82 -17.34
CA ASN A 65 -0.15 -3.65 -17.12
C ASN A 65 -0.48 -2.88 -18.41
N LEU A 66 0.17 -3.20 -19.52
CA LEU A 66 -0.17 -2.70 -20.85
C LEU A 66 -1.59 -3.12 -21.27
N ASP A 67 -2.33 -2.18 -21.83
CA ASP A 67 -3.55 -2.40 -22.61
C ASP A 67 -4.77 -3.04 -21.91
N LYS A 68 -4.78 -3.21 -20.58
CA LYS A 68 -5.93 -3.79 -19.86
C LYS A 68 -7.22 -2.96 -19.88
N TRP A 69 -7.13 -1.63 -20.02
CA TRP A 69 -8.30 -0.77 -20.25
C TRP A 69 -8.66 -0.60 -21.74
N ILE A 70 -7.78 -1.04 -22.64
CA ILE A 70 -8.06 -1.16 -24.09
C ILE A 70 -8.62 -2.55 -24.41
N ASP A 71 -8.96 -3.37 -23.39
CA ASP A 71 -9.80 -4.55 -23.61
C ASP A 71 -11.29 -4.17 -23.47
N PRO A 72 -12.00 -3.91 -24.58
CA PRO A 72 -13.42 -3.59 -24.55
C PRO A 72 -14.25 -4.71 -23.90
N ARG A 73 -13.74 -5.93 -23.75
CA ARG A 73 -14.41 -7.02 -23.04
C ARG A 73 -14.45 -6.77 -21.53
N ILE A 74 -13.35 -6.35 -20.91
CA ILE A 74 -13.27 -6.05 -19.48
C ILE A 74 -14.11 -4.80 -19.16
N PHE A 75 -14.02 -3.76 -19.98
CA PHE A 75 -14.85 -2.57 -19.84
C PHE A 75 -16.34 -2.91 -19.99
N ARG A 76 -16.74 -3.64 -21.05
CA ARG A 76 -18.12 -4.07 -21.27
C ARG A 76 -18.62 -4.96 -20.13
N GLU A 77 -17.83 -5.91 -19.67
CA GLU A 77 -18.19 -6.78 -18.57
C GLU A 77 -18.37 -5.98 -17.28
N THR A 78 -17.45 -5.06 -16.98
CA THR A 78 -17.53 -4.17 -15.81
C THR A 78 -18.75 -3.26 -15.88
N GLN A 79 -19.05 -2.66 -17.04
CA GLN A 79 -20.24 -1.82 -17.23
C GLN A 79 -21.54 -2.62 -17.17
N VAL A 80 -21.57 -3.84 -17.71
CA VAL A 80 -22.72 -4.76 -17.60
C VAL A 80 -22.94 -5.16 -16.14
N LYS A 81 -21.89 -5.52 -15.41
CA LYS A 81 -21.95 -5.82 -13.96
C LYS A 81 -22.47 -4.62 -13.17
N ARG A 82 -22.05 -3.39 -13.53
CA ARG A 82 -22.48 -2.14 -12.90
C ARG A 82 -23.92 -1.75 -13.24
N PHE A 83 -24.37 -1.96 -14.47
CA PHE A 83 -25.76 -1.75 -14.89
C PHE A 83 -26.71 -2.74 -14.22
N LEU A 84 -26.35 -4.03 -14.20
CA LEU A 84 -27.11 -5.07 -13.50
C LEU A 84 -27.21 -4.76 -12.00
N ARG A 85 -26.15 -4.20 -11.39
CA ARG A 85 -26.20 -3.69 -10.02
C ARG A 85 -27.17 -2.51 -9.88
N TRP A 86 -27.09 -1.51 -10.75
CA TRP A 86 -28.00 -0.35 -10.71
C TRP A 86 -29.46 -0.81 -10.70
N LEU A 87 -29.82 -1.80 -11.52
CA LEU A 87 -31.16 -2.39 -11.53
C LEU A 87 -31.58 -2.99 -10.17
N THR A 88 -30.61 -3.53 -9.39
CA THR A 88 -30.85 -4.09 -8.05
C THR A 88 -30.71 -3.08 -6.90
N THR A 89 -30.19 -1.88 -7.15
CA THR A 89 -30.01 -0.80 -6.14
C THR A 89 -30.87 0.45 -6.41
N ALA A 90 -31.60 0.48 -7.51
CA ALA A 90 -32.61 1.49 -7.86
C ALA A 90 -33.87 1.38 -6.94
N PRO A 91 -34.87 2.29 -7.03
CA PRO A 91 -35.97 2.41 -6.07
C PRO A 91 -36.63 1.08 -5.67
N PRO A 92 -37.19 0.95 -4.44
CA PRO A 92 -37.52 -0.32 -3.80
C PRO A 92 -38.29 -1.34 -4.66
N LEU A 93 -39.21 -0.86 -5.51
CA LEU A 93 -40.01 -1.69 -6.41
C LEU A 93 -39.19 -2.33 -7.55
N LEU A 94 -38.24 -1.58 -8.13
CA LEU A 94 -37.35 -2.11 -9.17
C LEU A 94 -36.38 -3.13 -8.57
N ARG A 95 -35.85 -2.87 -7.37
CA ARG A 95 -35.01 -3.83 -6.63
C ARG A 95 -35.73 -5.17 -6.41
N LEU A 96 -36.99 -5.15 -5.97
CA LEU A 96 -37.78 -6.36 -5.75
C LEU A 96 -38.03 -7.12 -7.06
N PHE A 97 -38.41 -6.40 -8.12
CA PHE A 97 -38.67 -6.97 -9.44
C PHE A 97 -37.43 -7.62 -10.05
N PHE A 98 -36.29 -6.93 -10.07
CA PHE A 98 -35.05 -7.46 -10.65
C PHE A 98 -34.46 -8.58 -9.80
N ASN A 99 -34.50 -8.49 -8.46
CA ASN A 99 -34.10 -9.61 -7.61
C ASN A 99 -34.95 -10.86 -7.88
N TRP A 100 -36.28 -10.70 -7.98
CA TRP A 100 -37.16 -11.81 -8.35
C TRP A 100 -36.83 -12.36 -9.73
N LEU A 101 -36.62 -11.50 -10.74
CA LEU A 101 -36.28 -11.89 -12.10
C LEU A 101 -34.97 -12.69 -12.16
N PHE A 102 -33.89 -12.19 -11.53
CA PHE A 102 -32.59 -12.87 -11.55
C PHE A 102 -32.60 -14.18 -10.77
N ILE A 103 -33.29 -14.23 -9.63
CA ILE A 103 -33.41 -15.45 -8.81
C ILE A 103 -34.25 -16.51 -9.54
N THR A 104 -35.40 -16.14 -10.09
CA THR A 104 -36.38 -17.10 -10.62
C THR A 104 -36.16 -17.49 -12.08
N LYS A 105 -35.61 -16.59 -12.93
CA LYS A 105 -35.43 -16.86 -14.36
C LYS A 105 -33.99 -17.17 -14.75
N ALA A 106 -32.99 -16.63 -14.05
CA ALA A 106 -31.58 -16.83 -14.38
C ALA A 106 -30.85 -17.80 -13.44
N GLY A 107 -31.50 -18.28 -12.37
CA GLY A 107 -30.84 -19.06 -11.31
C GLY A 107 -29.71 -18.30 -10.61
N MET A 108 -29.65 -16.99 -10.81
CA MET A 108 -28.60 -16.10 -10.31
C MET A 108 -29.07 -15.51 -9.00
N LYS A 109 -28.52 -16.02 -7.89
CA LYS A 109 -28.71 -15.37 -6.60
C LYS A 109 -27.67 -14.25 -6.51
N LEU A 110 -28.09 -13.00 -6.75
CA LEU A 110 -27.29 -11.82 -6.38
C LEU A 110 -27.22 -11.73 -4.85
N SER A 111 -26.46 -12.62 -4.21
CA SER A 111 -26.11 -12.48 -2.81
C SER A 111 -25.02 -11.43 -2.71
N TYR A 112 -25.45 -10.17 -2.69
CA TYR A 112 -24.58 -9.09 -2.26
C TYR A 112 -24.43 -9.22 -0.75
N PHE A 113 -23.20 -9.38 -0.26
CA PHE A 113 -22.94 -9.13 1.14
C PHE A 113 -23.16 -7.62 1.32
N GLU A 114 -24.30 -7.22 1.88
CA GLU A 114 -24.36 -5.94 2.58
C GLU A 114 -23.30 -6.03 3.69
N GLN A 115 -22.10 -5.56 3.39
CA GLN A 115 -21.07 -5.37 4.40
C GLN A 115 -21.63 -4.25 5.30
N GLN A 116 -22.23 -4.67 6.43
CA GLN A 116 -22.70 -3.76 7.45
C GLN A 116 -21.47 -3.24 8.20
N GLU A 117 -20.85 -2.23 7.61
CA GLU A 117 -19.89 -1.37 8.30
C GLU A 117 -20.50 -0.88 9.60
N ASP A 118 -19.65 -0.61 10.60
CA ASP A 118 -20.11 0.23 11.70
C ASP A 118 -20.62 1.55 11.07
N LYS A 119 -21.88 1.89 11.31
CA LYS A 119 -22.47 3.12 10.77
C LYS A 119 -22.34 4.26 11.77
N ASN A 120 -21.73 4.01 12.94
CA ASN A 120 -21.54 5.01 13.97
C ASN A 120 -20.47 6.02 13.51
N PRO A 121 -20.87 7.24 13.10
CA PRO A 121 -19.95 8.25 12.59
C PRO A 121 -19.01 8.74 13.70
N ASP A 122 -19.47 8.74 14.96
CA ASP A 122 -18.70 9.27 16.09
C ASP A 122 -17.46 8.43 16.39
N LYS A 123 -17.49 7.14 16.04
CA LYS A 123 -16.32 6.23 16.17
C LYS A 123 -15.39 6.26 14.95
N GLN A 124 -15.89 6.64 13.77
CA GLN A 124 -15.13 6.61 12.51
C GLN A 124 -14.51 7.95 12.13
N TYR A 125 -14.97 9.04 12.74
CA TYR A 125 -14.56 10.40 12.37
C TYR A 125 -14.34 11.29 13.59
N ALA A 126 -14.05 10.71 14.76
CA ALA A 126 -13.71 11.50 15.95
C ALA A 126 -12.57 12.44 15.60
N LEU A 127 -12.86 13.75 15.61
CA LEU A 127 -11.89 14.77 15.28
C LEU A 127 -10.95 14.96 16.46
N HIS A 128 -9.65 14.87 16.20
CA HIS A 128 -8.63 15.40 17.08
C HIS A 128 -7.96 16.60 16.43
N GLU A 129 -7.46 17.50 17.27
CA GLU A 129 -6.71 18.67 16.80
C GLU A 129 -5.41 18.20 16.14
N ILE A 130 -5.16 18.67 14.92
CA ILE A 130 -3.91 18.45 14.21
C ILE A 130 -2.95 19.56 14.61
N SER A 131 -1.87 19.20 15.29
CA SER A 131 -0.81 20.12 15.65
C SER A 131 -0.23 20.81 14.41
N ALA A 132 0.21 22.06 14.56
CA ALA A 132 0.81 22.79 13.45
C ALA A 132 2.03 22.06 12.86
N ARG A 133 2.87 21.48 13.72
CA ARG A 133 4.05 20.66 13.38
C ARG A 133 4.35 19.70 14.53
N GLU A 134 4.99 18.58 14.23
CA GLU A 134 5.48 17.61 15.22
C GLU A 134 6.96 17.31 14.95
N GLU A 135 7.77 17.22 16.01
CA GLU A 135 9.17 16.77 15.92
C GLU A 135 9.27 15.24 15.92
N ASN A 136 8.41 14.58 16.69
CA ASN A 136 8.27 13.13 16.67
C ASN A 136 7.41 12.68 15.49
N PHE A 137 7.64 11.46 14.99
CA PHE A 137 6.78 10.89 13.97
C PHE A 137 5.33 10.81 14.44
N THR A 138 4.46 11.40 13.64
CA THR A 138 3.02 11.30 13.71
C THR A 138 2.47 11.13 12.32
N MET A 139 1.50 10.23 12.14
CA MET A 139 0.75 10.06 10.91
C MET A 139 -0.74 10.21 11.17
N HIS A 140 -1.42 10.98 10.33
CA HIS A 140 -2.85 11.13 10.33
C HIS A 140 -3.42 10.48 9.06
N ASN A 141 -4.27 9.47 9.24
CA ASN A 141 -4.94 8.82 8.11
C ASN A 141 -6.14 9.65 7.66
N LEU A 142 -5.98 10.46 6.62
CA LEU A 142 -7.05 11.33 6.10
C LEU A 142 -7.99 10.60 5.14
N GLY A 143 -7.62 9.38 4.73
CA GLY A 143 -8.44 8.46 3.93
C GLY A 143 -7.75 8.05 2.63
N HIS A 144 -8.13 6.89 2.09
CA HIS A 144 -7.54 6.30 0.89
C HIS A 144 -6.00 6.18 0.97
N ALA A 145 -5.27 6.95 0.14
CA ALA A 145 -3.82 7.09 0.13
C ALA A 145 -3.34 8.38 0.78
N THR A 146 -4.27 9.26 1.20
CA THR A 146 -3.94 10.58 1.75
C THR A 146 -3.54 10.46 3.21
N GLN A 147 -2.24 10.52 3.47
CA GLN A 147 -1.65 10.55 4.81
C GLN A 147 -0.97 11.90 5.04
N LEU A 148 -1.29 12.55 6.16
CA LEU A 148 -0.47 13.66 6.68
C LEU A 148 0.57 13.08 7.65
N ILE A 149 1.84 13.14 7.25
CA ILE A 149 2.99 12.69 8.03
C ILE A 149 3.69 13.92 8.59
N GLN A 150 3.87 13.97 9.90
CA GLN A 150 4.62 15.01 10.59
C GLN A 150 5.84 14.37 11.27
N ILE A 151 7.04 14.82 10.92
CA ILE A 151 8.28 14.26 11.46
C ILE A 151 9.43 15.26 11.34
N SER A 152 10.26 15.37 12.38
CA SER A 152 11.40 16.29 12.45
C SER A 152 11.03 17.73 12.06
N GLY A 153 9.82 18.18 12.43
CA GLY A 153 9.31 19.50 12.14
C GLY A 153 8.87 19.73 10.70
N MET A 154 8.72 18.69 9.86
CA MET A 154 8.22 18.76 8.48
C MET A 154 6.82 18.15 8.37
N ASN A 155 5.93 18.82 7.63
CA ASN A 155 4.60 18.32 7.27
C ASN A 155 4.63 17.82 5.83
N ILE A 156 4.45 16.52 5.65
CA ILE A 156 4.51 15.80 4.39
C ILE A 156 3.11 15.25 4.10
N LEU A 157 2.57 15.52 2.91
CA LEU A 157 1.26 15.02 2.48
C LEU A 157 1.44 14.06 1.30
N THR A 158 0.80 12.90 1.37
CA THR A 158 0.81 11.90 0.29
C THR A 158 -0.50 11.99 -0.50
N ASP A 159 -0.43 11.84 -1.83
CA ASP A 159 -1.57 11.65 -2.75
C ASP A 159 -2.89 12.32 -2.32
N PRO A 160 -2.96 13.67 -2.34
CA PRO A 160 -4.01 14.41 -1.65
C PRO A 160 -5.37 14.33 -2.36
N VAL A 161 -6.35 13.75 -1.68
CA VAL A 161 -7.75 13.63 -2.13
C VAL A 161 -8.74 13.90 -0.99
N PHE A 162 -9.39 15.06 -1.05
CA PHE A 162 -10.39 15.51 -0.08
C PHE A 162 -11.79 15.68 -0.67
N ASN A 163 -11.94 15.74 -1.99
CA ASN A 163 -13.24 15.94 -2.65
C ASN A 163 -13.84 14.63 -3.17
N ASP A 164 -15.16 14.66 -3.41
CA ASP A 164 -15.86 13.65 -4.18
C ASP A 164 -15.26 13.59 -5.60
N LEU A 165 -14.73 12.44 -5.99
CA LEU A 165 -14.16 12.29 -7.32
C LEU A 165 -15.27 12.26 -8.35
N ALA A 166 -15.23 13.18 -9.32
CA ALA A 166 -16.35 13.43 -10.22
C ALA A 166 -16.67 12.21 -11.13
N PRO A 167 -17.95 11.83 -11.28
CA PRO A 167 -18.39 10.67 -12.03
C PRO A 167 -18.54 11.02 -13.53
N LEU A 168 -17.47 11.33 -14.26
CA LEU A 168 -17.65 11.59 -15.70
C LEU A 168 -17.73 10.30 -16.55
N ILE A 169 -17.28 9.15 -16.02
CA ILE A 169 -17.32 7.83 -16.70
C ILE A 169 -17.94 6.73 -15.81
N TYR A 170 -18.38 7.09 -14.59
CA TYR A 170 -18.84 6.14 -13.57
C TYR A 170 -20.29 6.46 -13.18
N PRO A 171 -21.30 5.64 -13.49
CA PRO A 171 -22.69 5.88 -13.06
C PRO A 171 -22.92 5.63 -11.56
N ALA A 172 -21.88 5.76 -10.72
CA ALA A 172 -21.96 5.65 -9.27
C ALA A 172 -21.28 6.88 -8.66
N THR A 173 -21.94 7.50 -7.68
CA THR A 173 -21.35 8.57 -6.87
C THR A 173 -20.16 8.01 -6.10
N THR A 174 -18.94 8.24 -6.59
CA THR A 174 -17.71 8.16 -5.80
C THR A 174 -17.81 9.23 -4.74
N LYS A 175 -18.27 8.85 -3.55
CA LYS A 175 -18.27 9.74 -2.39
C LYS A 175 -16.83 9.85 -1.91
N GLY A 176 -16.31 11.06 -1.90
CA GLY A 176 -15.06 11.42 -1.28
C GLY A 176 -15.12 11.15 0.22
N PHE A 177 -13.94 10.98 0.79
CA PHE A 177 -13.77 10.90 2.22
C PHE A 177 -13.87 12.29 2.85
N GLY A 178 -14.00 12.32 4.18
CA GLY A 178 -13.77 13.56 4.90
C GLY A 178 -14.94 14.54 4.91
N ARG A 179 -16.14 14.12 5.31
CA ARG A 179 -17.18 15.09 5.70
C ARG A 179 -16.72 16.08 6.80
N ASN A 180 -15.57 15.84 7.44
CA ASN A 180 -15.07 16.64 8.55
C ASN A 180 -13.67 17.27 8.34
N PHE A 181 -12.93 16.96 7.27
CA PHE A 181 -11.61 17.58 6.98
C PHE A 181 -11.54 18.00 5.52
N GLN A 182 -11.36 19.28 5.27
CA GLN A 182 -11.02 19.85 3.98
C GLN A 182 -9.51 20.03 3.89
N ALA A 183 -8.99 20.13 2.66
CA ALA A 183 -7.60 20.53 2.43
C ALA A 183 -7.25 21.85 3.14
N THR A 184 -8.24 22.71 3.37
CA THR A 184 -8.06 23.98 4.06
C THR A 184 -7.89 23.86 5.57
N ASP A 185 -8.24 22.72 6.16
CA ASP A 185 -8.17 22.48 7.61
C ASP A 185 -6.77 21.95 8.03
N LEU A 186 -5.90 21.66 7.05
CA LEU A 186 -4.57 21.16 7.30
C LEU A 186 -3.62 22.27 7.78
N PRO A 187 -2.61 21.92 8.61
CA PRO A 187 -1.48 22.81 8.85
C PRO A 187 -0.72 23.10 7.54
N PRO A 188 0.15 24.12 7.51
CA PRO A 188 0.99 24.38 6.34
C PRO A 188 1.77 23.14 5.91
N ILE A 189 1.63 22.74 4.65
CA ILE A 189 2.31 21.58 4.07
C ILE A 189 3.64 22.03 3.47
N ASP A 190 4.73 21.31 3.75
CA ASP A 190 6.04 21.62 3.17
C ASP A 190 6.31 20.82 1.90
N VAL A 191 5.91 19.55 1.90
CA VAL A 191 6.19 18.61 0.81
C VAL A 191 4.93 17.82 0.48
N ILE A 192 4.64 17.69 -0.82
CA ILE A 192 3.62 16.77 -1.33
C ILE A 192 4.33 15.66 -2.11
N LEU A 193 4.07 14.40 -1.75
CA LEU A 193 4.56 13.22 -2.45
C LEU A 193 3.44 12.67 -3.33
N ILE A 194 3.71 12.57 -4.63
CA ILE A 194 2.79 11.98 -5.60
C ILE A 194 3.34 10.62 -6.04
N SER A 195 2.58 9.55 -5.85
CA SER A 195 2.95 8.22 -6.34
C SER A 195 2.71 8.06 -7.84
N HIS A 196 1.56 8.55 -8.31
CA HIS A 196 1.14 8.56 -9.71
C HIS A 196 -0.06 9.48 -9.93
N ASN A 197 -0.38 9.79 -11.19
CA ASN A 197 -1.36 10.82 -11.53
C ASN A 197 -2.82 10.36 -11.63
N HIS A 198 -3.21 9.17 -11.16
CA HIS A 198 -4.62 8.79 -11.19
C HIS A 198 -5.49 9.74 -10.37
N ARG A 199 -6.76 9.85 -10.74
CA ARG A 199 -7.68 10.82 -10.12
C ARG A 199 -7.92 10.54 -8.63
N ASP A 200 -7.86 9.28 -8.22
CA ASP A 200 -7.96 8.83 -6.83
C ASP A 200 -6.68 9.01 -6.01
N HIS A 201 -5.62 9.50 -6.62
CA HIS A 201 -4.38 9.88 -5.95
C HIS A 201 -4.05 11.38 -6.13
N VAL A 202 -4.65 12.01 -7.14
CA VAL A 202 -4.41 13.40 -7.52
C VAL A 202 -5.73 14.08 -7.83
N ASP A 203 -6.32 14.68 -6.80
CA ASP A 203 -7.49 15.54 -6.90
C ASP A 203 -7.08 17.01 -7.12
N GLU A 204 -7.38 17.53 -8.31
CA GLU A 204 -7.07 18.91 -8.68
C GLU A 204 -7.74 19.94 -7.76
N GLN A 205 -8.93 19.65 -7.24
CA GLN A 205 -9.63 20.57 -6.36
C GLN A 205 -8.94 20.66 -5.01
N SER A 206 -8.50 19.52 -4.46
CA SER A 206 -7.68 19.46 -3.25
C SER A 206 -6.37 20.24 -3.40
N LEU A 207 -5.66 20.03 -4.51
CA LEU A 207 -4.39 20.72 -4.78
C LEU A 207 -4.58 22.23 -4.94
N LYS A 208 -5.60 22.67 -5.68
CA LYS A 208 -5.93 24.10 -5.81
C LYS A 208 -6.33 24.72 -4.48
N ALA A 209 -7.06 23.99 -3.62
CA ALA A 209 -7.40 24.46 -2.29
C ALA A 209 -6.14 24.66 -1.41
N LEU A 210 -5.15 23.76 -1.49
CA LEU A 210 -3.87 23.92 -0.79
C LEU A 210 -3.09 25.14 -1.29
N ILE A 211 -3.03 25.35 -2.62
CA ILE A 211 -2.40 26.54 -3.23
C ILE A 211 -3.07 27.82 -2.72
N ASN A 212 -4.40 27.90 -2.85
CA ASN A 212 -5.16 29.07 -2.45
C ASN A 212 -5.00 29.36 -0.95
N LYS A 213 -5.02 28.34 -0.10
CA LYS A 213 -4.77 28.50 1.34
C LYS A 213 -3.39 29.08 1.61
N ALA A 214 -2.34 28.49 1.05
CA ALA A 214 -0.97 28.96 1.25
C ALA A 214 -0.81 30.42 0.82
N GLN A 215 -1.38 30.79 -0.34
CA GLN A 215 -1.38 32.17 -0.83
C GLN A 215 -2.13 33.13 0.10
N ASN A 216 -3.35 32.75 0.53
CA ASN A 216 -4.16 33.57 1.43
C ASN A 216 -3.50 33.80 2.79
N GLU A 217 -2.72 32.82 3.28
CA GLU A 217 -2.00 32.89 4.55
C GLU A 217 -0.59 33.48 4.42
N GLY A 218 -0.17 33.90 3.22
CA GLY A 218 1.18 34.40 2.96
C GLY A 218 2.28 33.37 3.24
N LYS A 219 1.97 32.07 3.04
CA LYS A 219 2.91 30.95 3.20
C LYS A 219 3.46 30.52 1.85
N SER A 220 4.65 29.91 1.87
CA SER A 220 5.22 29.26 0.69
C SER A 220 4.33 28.10 0.23
N LEU A 221 4.27 27.88 -1.07
CA LEU A 221 3.67 26.67 -1.63
C LEU A 221 4.51 25.45 -1.23
N PRO A 222 3.89 24.27 -1.04
CA PRO A 222 4.64 23.05 -0.82
C PRO A 222 5.48 22.70 -2.05
N GLN A 223 6.63 22.08 -1.82
CA GLN A 223 7.41 21.46 -2.88
C GLN A 223 6.74 20.13 -3.28
N LEU A 224 6.58 19.90 -4.58
CA LEU A 224 6.00 18.67 -5.10
C LEU A 224 7.10 17.74 -5.58
N LEU A 225 7.10 16.52 -5.05
CA LEU A 225 7.92 15.42 -5.56
C LEU A 225 7.02 14.48 -6.35
N VAL A 226 7.28 14.35 -7.64
CA VAL A 226 6.37 13.71 -8.60
C VAL A 226 7.13 12.74 -9.51
N PRO A 227 6.44 11.80 -10.16
CA PRO A 227 7.04 11.01 -11.23
C PRO A 227 7.40 11.86 -12.44
N VAL A 228 8.47 11.49 -13.16
CA VAL A 228 8.77 12.09 -14.47
C VAL A 228 7.59 11.93 -15.44
N GLY A 229 7.28 12.99 -16.19
CA GLY A 229 6.17 13.08 -17.14
C GLY A 229 4.92 13.81 -16.61
N ASP A 230 4.88 14.19 -15.33
CA ASP A 230 3.76 14.93 -14.71
C ASP A 230 4.07 16.42 -14.39
N GLU A 231 5.28 16.90 -14.67
CA GLU A 231 5.74 18.25 -14.30
C GLU A 231 4.86 19.36 -14.87
N ASP A 232 4.54 19.26 -16.17
CA ASP A 232 3.72 20.23 -16.89
C ASP A 232 2.31 20.29 -16.32
N PHE A 233 1.78 19.16 -15.85
CA PHE A 233 0.46 19.11 -15.23
C PHE A 233 0.45 19.88 -13.91
N PHE A 234 1.40 19.62 -13.01
CA PHE A 234 1.45 20.27 -11.69
C PHE A 234 1.87 21.75 -11.77
N THR A 235 2.79 22.11 -12.66
CA THR A 235 3.12 23.52 -12.91
C THR A 235 1.94 24.27 -13.52
N GLY A 236 1.17 23.64 -14.42
CA GLY A 236 -0.09 24.16 -14.95
C GLY A 236 -1.19 24.37 -13.91
N LEU A 237 -1.16 23.65 -12.77
CA LEU A 237 -2.05 23.89 -11.64
C LEU A 237 -1.65 25.10 -10.78
N GLY A 238 -0.42 25.60 -10.93
CA GLY A 238 0.10 26.77 -10.22
C GLY A 238 1.20 26.46 -9.18
N PHE A 239 1.69 25.22 -9.10
CA PHE A 239 2.86 24.91 -8.28
C PHE A 239 4.13 25.48 -8.93
N THR A 240 4.96 26.13 -8.12
CA THR A 240 6.20 26.77 -8.59
C THR A 240 7.45 25.94 -8.34
N ASP A 241 7.37 24.90 -7.51
CA ASP A 241 8.49 24.02 -7.17
C ASP A 241 8.07 22.55 -7.31
N VAL A 242 8.17 22.05 -8.53
CA VAL A 242 7.89 20.66 -8.90
C VAL A 242 9.22 19.98 -9.25
N LYS A 243 9.49 18.84 -8.62
CA LYS A 243 10.67 18.00 -8.85
C LYS A 243 10.19 16.64 -9.37
N ALA A 244 10.58 16.31 -10.60
CA ALA A 244 10.33 15.00 -11.18
C ALA A 244 11.47 14.04 -10.87
N PHE A 245 11.11 12.76 -10.70
CA PHE A 245 12.03 11.70 -10.35
C PHE A 245 11.86 10.49 -11.28
N GLU A 246 12.98 9.83 -11.56
CA GLU A 246 13.06 8.41 -11.96
C GLU A 246 13.28 7.56 -10.70
N TRP A 247 13.12 6.23 -10.78
CA TRP A 247 13.33 5.35 -9.62
C TRP A 247 14.77 5.46 -9.08
N HIS A 248 14.92 5.25 -7.77
CA HIS A 248 16.18 5.32 -7.01
C HIS A 248 16.79 6.72 -6.90
N GLU A 249 16.12 7.74 -7.44
CA GLU A 249 16.56 9.12 -7.26
C GLU A 249 16.15 9.66 -5.89
N GLU A 250 17.07 10.43 -5.30
CA GLU A 250 16.94 10.96 -3.95
C GLU A 250 16.95 12.50 -3.93
N ILE A 251 16.26 13.06 -2.94
CA ILE A 251 16.41 14.46 -2.55
C ILE A 251 16.46 14.59 -1.03
N THR A 252 17.42 15.36 -0.51
CA THR A 252 17.43 15.73 0.91
C THR A 252 16.92 17.15 1.09
N LEU A 253 15.82 17.29 1.81
CA LEU A 253 15.21 18.57 2.17
C LEU A 253 15.45 18.87 3.64
N LYS A 254 15.43 20.15 4.00
CA LYS A 254 15.52 20.57 5.40
C LYS A 254 14.15 21.01 5.88
N SER A 255 13.75 20.52 7.05
CA SER A 255 12.57 21.04 7.75
C SER A 255 12.78 22.49 8.20
N GLN A 256 11.72 23.11 8.71
CA GLN A 256 11.83 24.44 9.32
C GLN A 256 12.81 24.46 10.50
N SER A 257 12.92 23.36 11.26
CA SER A 257 13.90 23.15 12.33
C SER A 257 15.30 22.76 11.83
N GLN A 258 15.57 22.94 10.52
CA GLN A 258 16.84 22.64 9.84
C GLN A 258 17.26 21.17 9.89
N GLN A 259 16.34 20.27 10.22
CA GLN A 259 16.60 18.82 10.25
C GLN A 259 16.53 18.27 8.82
N PRO A 260 17.56 17.53 8.35
CA PRO A 260 17.54 16.96 7.02
C PRO A 260 16.69 15.68 6.97
N ILE A 261 15.83 15.60 5.96
CA ILE A 261 14.97 14.46 5.64
C ILE A 261 15.24 14.07 4.19
N THR A 262 15.60 12.81 3.97
CA THR A 262 15.87 12.28 2.62
C THR A 262 14.65 11.55 2.11
N PHE A 263 14.24 11.87 0.89
CA PHE A 263 13.19 11.20 0.15
C PHE A 263 13.86 10.40 -0.97
N CYS A 264 13.50 9.14 -1.14
CA CYS A 264 13.96 8.32 -2.26
C CYS A 264 12.75 7.74 -2.98
N SER A 265 12.70 7.90 -4.30
CA SER A 265 11.68 7.28 -5.14
C SER A 265 11.97 5.79 -5.32
N THR A 266 10.93 4.96 -5.37
CA THR A 266 11.07 3.50 -5.35
C THR A 266 10.24 2.81 -6.44
N PRO A 267 10.62 1.60 -6.87
CA PRO A 267 9.88 0.87 -7.90
C PRO A 267 8.42 0.61 -7.56
N ALA A 268 7.55 0.70 -8.56
CA ALA A 268 6.13 0.34 -8.45
C ALA A 268 5.60 -0.23 -9.78
N ASP A 269 4.70 -1.21 -9.69
CA ASP A 269 4.06 -1.84 -10.84
C ASP A 269 2.62 -1.34 -11.02
N HIS A 270 2.49 -0.21 -11.69
CA HIS A 270 1.20 0.40 -11.97
C HIS A 270 1.16 1.12 -13.32
N ARG A 271 0.02 1.70 -13.66
CA ARG A 271 -0.14 2.56 -14.83
C ARG A 271 -0.38 4.01 -14.37
N SER A 272 0.08 4.96 -15.16
CA SER A 272 -0.35 6.36 -15.06
C SER A 272 -1.48 6.63 -16.07
N GLY A 273 -2.15 7.78 -15.94
CA GLY A 273 -3.10 8.34 -16.89
C GLY A 273 -4.42 8.80 -16.26
N ARG A 274 -4.84 10.04 -16.54
CA ARG A 274 -6.05 10.67 -15.98
C ARG A 274 -7.28 10.54 -16.87
N HIS A 275 -7.07 10.38 -18.17
CA HIS A 275 -8.08 10.45 -19.23
C HIS A 275 -8.06 9.26 -20.19
N GLY A 276 -7.18 8.28 -19.96
CA GLY A 276 -7.04 7.06 -20.76
C GLY A 276 -6.15 7.24 -21.99
N TYR A 277 -6.27 8.35 -22.72
CA TYR A 277 -5.37 8.68 -23.85
C TYR A 277 -3.97 9.13 -23.40
N ASP A 278 -3.83 9.46 -22.12
CA ASP A 278 -2.61 9.83 -21.43
C ASP A 278 -2.01 8.66 -20.62
N SER A 279 -2.48 7.43 -20.88
CA SER A 279 -1.98 6.25 -20.17
C SER A 279 -0.47 6.08 -20.39
N HIS A 280 0.26 5.82 -19.30
CA HIS A 280 1.71 5.64 -19.29
C HIS A 280 2.53 6.86 -19.75
N LYS A 281 1.96 8.06 -19.85
CA LYS A 281 2.75 9.25 -20.24
C LYS A 281 3.64 9.79 -19.11
N SER A 282 3.39 9.37 -17.88
CA SER A 282 4.27 9.59 -16.73
C SER A 282 4.63 8.28 -16.04
N LEU A 283 5.71 8.29 -15.27
CA LEU A 283 6.14 7.17 -14.46
C LEU A 283 5.18 6.95 -13.26
N VAL A 284 5.33 5.82 -12.57
CA VAL A 284 4.66 5.50 -11.31
C VAL A 284 5.72 5.02 -10.31
N MET A 285 5.57 5.35 -9.03
CA MET A 285 6.58 5.03 -8.00
C MET A 285 5.98 5.00 -6.59
N GLY A 286 6.71 4.37 -5.68
CA GLY A 286 6.57 4.62 -4.25
C GLY A 286 7.59 5.64 -3.75
N TRP A 287 7.55 5.97 -2.47
CA TRP A 287 8.47 6.90 -1.81
C TRP A 287 8.96 6.34 -0.48
N THR A 288 10.25 6.45 -0.20
CA THR A 288 10.77 6.32 1.17
C THR A 288 11.05 7.68 1.77
N ILE A 289 10.87 7.79 3.09
CA ILE A 289 11.09 9.02 3.87
C ILE A 289 12.01 8.66 5.03
N SER A 290 13.21 9.22 5.05
CA SER A 290 14.24 8.96 6.06
C SER A 290 14.73 10.28 6.70
N PRO A 291 14.15 10.69 7.84
CA PRO A 291 14.76 11.73 8.68
C PRO A 291 16.14 11.30 9.20
N LYS A 292 17.13 12.19 9.12
CA LYS A 292 18.51 11.91 9.56
C LYS A 292 18.73 12.02 11.07
N ASN A 293 17.71 12.36 11.86
CA ASN A 293 17.81 12.52 13.32
C ASN A 293 16.85 11.58 14.06
N ARG A 294 16.36 10.55 13.37
CA ARG A 294 15.38 9.61 13.90
C ARG A 294 15.67 8.18 13.45
N ASP A 295 15.03 7.23 14.10
CA ASP A 295 15.19 5.80 13.82
C ASP A 295 14.21 5.31 12.75
N GLU A 296 13.14 6.05 12.47
CA GLU A 296 12.13 5.64 11.49
C GLU A 296 12.63 5.78 10.04
N ILE A 297 12.28 4.80 9.21
CA ILE A 297 12.24 4.89 7.75
C ILE A 297 10.82 4.52 7.33
N LEU A 298 10.17 5.42 6.63
CA LEU A 298 8.82 5.21 6.14
C LEU A 298 8.89 4.77 4.68
N TYR A 299 8.03 3.84 4.28
CA TYR A 299 7.85 3.45 2.89
C TYR A 299 6.38 3.66 2.51
N PHE A 300 6.12 4.50 1.53
CA PHE A 300 4.82 4.77 0.93
C PHE A 300 4.77 4.12 -0.45
N ALA A 301 4.06 2.99 -0.57
CA ALA A 301 4.08 2.20 -1.80
C ALA A 301 3.31 2.83 -2.98
N GLY A 302 2.40 3.79 -2.71
CA GLY A 302 1.43 4.24 -3.72
C GLY A 302 0.48 3.11 -4.13
N ASP A 303 0.00 3.14 -5.38
CA ASP A 303 -0.59 1.94 -5.99
C ASP A 303 0.49 1.12 -6.69
N THR A 304 0.51 -0.17 -6.41
CA THR A 304 1.40 -1.11 -7.07
C THR A 304 0.78 -2.50 -7.13
N ALA A 305 1.05 -3.22 -8.21
CA ALA A 305 0.97 -4.66 -8.22
C ALA A 305 2.07 -5.25 -7.33
N ARG A 306 2.05 -6.57 -7.19
CA ARG A 306 3.15 -7.28 -6.56
C ARG A 306 4.41 -7.11 -7.41
N ILE A 307 5.40 -6.39 -6.88
CA ILE A 307 6.71 -6.22 -7.52
C ILE A 307 7.50 -7.53 -7.53
N SER A 308 8.38 -7.70 -8.52
CA SER A 308 9.28 -8.85 -8.65
C SER A 308 10.30 -8.93 -7.51
N ASP A 309 11.03 -10.05 -7.43
CA ASP A 309 12.09 -10.22 -6.43
C ASP A 309 13.27 -9.26 -6.68
N VAL A 310 13.58 -8.98 -7.95
CA VAL A 310 14.62 -7.99 -8.34
C VAL A 310 14.25 -6.60 -7.81
N ARG A 311 13.00 -6.15 -8.03
CA ARG A 311 12.53 -4.84 -7.54
C ARG A 311 12.37 -4.79 -6.03
N MET A 312 12.03 -5.92 -5.40
CA MET A 312 12.02 -6.03 -3.95
C MET A 312 13.44 -5.88 -3.37
N GLN A 313 14.44 -6.48 -4.01
CA GLN A 313 15.85 -6.28 -3.66
C GLN A 313 16.32 -4.84 -3.92
N ALA A 314 15.83 -4.21 -4.99
CA ALA A 314 16.10 -2.79 -5.26
C ALA A 314 15.53 -1.88 -4.16
N LEU A 315 14.26 -2.07 -3.78
CA LEU A 315 13.64 -1.37 -2.65
C LEU A 315 14.40 -1.60 -1.34
N ALA A 316 14.80 -2.85 -1.07
CA ALA A 316 15.60 -3.18 0.10
C ALA A 316 16.97 -2.47 0.08
N LEU A 317 17.60 -2.36 -1.09
CA LEU A 317 18.85 -1.63 -1.26
C LEU A 317 18.69 -0.13 -0.98
N ASP A 318 17.65 0.50 -1.50
CA ASP A 318 17.33 1.90 -1.23
C ASP A 318 17.14 2.15 0.28
N ILE A 319 16.31 1.32 0.93
CA ILE A 319 16.08 1.41 2.39
C ILE A 319 17.37 1.17 3.17
N TYR A 320 18.16 0.16 2.77
CA TYR A 320 19.41 -0.18 3.45
C TYR A 320 20.43 0.96 3.36
N GLN A 321 20.54 1.65 2.22
CA GLN A 321 21.41 2.82 2.09
C GLN A 321 20.98 3.97 2.99
N LEU A 322 19.68 4.25 3.05
CA LEU A 322 19.13 5.25 3.97
C LEU A 322 19.42 4.89 5.42
N TYR A 323 19.34 3.60 5.76
CA TYR A 323 19.76 3.07 7.06
C TYR A 323 21.26 3.27 7.33
N GLN A 324 22.15 2.95 6.39
CA GLN A 324 23.60 3.14 6.58
C GLN A 324 23.99 4.61 6.85
N ARG A 325 23.18 5.57 6.39
CA ARG A 325 23.40 7.00 6.60
C ARG A 325 22.91 7.50 7.98
N LYS A 326 22.19 6.66 8.74
CA LYS A 326 21.64 6.97 10.08
C LYS A 326 22.68 6.81 11.19
N LYS A 327 23.56 7.81 11.33
CA LYS A 327 24.64 7.86 12.34
C LYS A 327 24.20 7.82 13.81
N MET A 328 22.92 8.03 14.10
CA MET A 328 22.37 8.01 15.46
C MET A 328 22.07 6.59 15.96
N LEU A 329 21.92 5.61 15.05
CA LEU A 329 21.69 4.23 15.42
C LEU A 329 23.00 3.63 15.94
N GLY A 330 22.92 2.97 17.10
CA GLY A 330 24.05 2.23 17.66
C GLY A 330 24.45 1.05 16.78
N GLU A 331 25.64 0.51 17.00
CA GLU A 331 26.13 -0.67 16.28
C GLU A 331 25.14 -1.84 16.42
N GLY A 332 24.73 -2.41 15.28
CA GLY A 332 23.76 -3.49 15.21
C GLY A 332 22.29 -3.09 15.45
N ALA A 333 21.99 -1.82 15.75
CA ALA A 333 20.62 -1.35 15.85
C ALA A 333 20.00 -1.18 14.46
N LEU A 334 18.79 -1.74 14.27
CA LEU A 334 18.02 -1.65 13.04
C LEU A 334 16.97 -0.51 13.12
N PRO A 335 16.65 0.15 12.00
CA PRO A 335 15.67 1.23 11.95
C PRO A 335 14.26 0.67 12.16
N LYS A 336 13.32 1.53 12.59
CA LYS A 336 11.90 1.19 12.57
C LYS A 336 11.36 1.40 11.15
N LEU A 337 10.92 0.33 10.50
CA LEU A 337 10.35 0.37 9.15
C LEU A 337 8.83 0.45 9.24
N ILE A 338 8.24 1.52 8.72
CA ILE A 338 6.79 1.72 8.67
C ILE A 338 6.36 1.70 7.20
N ASN A 339 5.77 0.58 6.79
CA ASN A 339 5.35 0.34 5.42
C ASN A 339 3.87 0.69 5.26
N MET A 340 3.60 1.74 4.50
CA MET A 340 2.27 2.12 4.06
C MET A 340 1.96 1.42 2.74
N GLU A 341 1.11 0.40 2.80
CA GLU A 341 0.87 -0.54 1.69
C GLU A 341 -0.61 -0.51 1.25
N PRO A 342 -0.93 -0.40 -0.05
CA PRO A 342 -2.32 -0.50 -0.52
C PRO A 342 -2.84 -1.92 -0.34
N GLY A 343 -4.07 -2.12 0.15
CA GLY A 343 -4.62 -3.46 0.42
C GLY A 343 -5.64 -3.99 -0.57
N GLY A 344 -5.83 -3.35 -1.72
CA GLY A 344 -6.86 -3.76 -2.66
C GLY A 344 -6.94 -2.90 -3.93
N PRO A 345 -7.99 -3.09 -4.74
CA PRO A 345 -9.22 -3.84 -4.43
C PRO A 345 -9.04 -5.37 -4.47
N ASN A 346 -9.75 -6.11 -3.62
CA ASN A 346 -9.56 -7.58 -3.46
C ASN A 346 -10.48 -8.43 -4.36
N TYR A 347 -11.68 -7.95 -4.68
CA TYR A 347 -12.60 -8.64 -5.57
C TYR A 347 -12.44 -8.13 -7.00
N THR A 348 -12.37 -9.04 -7.99
CA THR A 348 -11.80 -8.88 -9.36
C THR A 348 -10.29 -9.13 -9.47
N ARG A 349 -9.74 -10.01 -8.62
CA ARG A 349 -8.29 -10.27 -8.55
C ARG A 349 -7.61 -10.57 -9.89
N LYS A 350 -8.22 -11.38 -10.75
CA LYS A 350 -7.64 -11.67 -12.08
C LYS A 350 -7.41 -10.40 -12.92
N ASP A 351 -8.32 -9.45 -12.83
CA ASP A 351 -8.28 -8.22 -13.63
C ASP A 351 -7.31 -7.23 -13.01
N MET A 352 -7.35 -7.11 -11.68
CA MET A 352 -6.59 -6.12 -10.92
C MET A 352 -5.16 -6.57 -10.55
N GLN A 353 -4.83 -7.87 -10.59
CA GLN A 353 -3.52 -8.40 -10.16
C GLN A 353 -2.31 -7.71 -10.83
N PRO A 354 -2.36 -7.36 -12.13
CA PRO A 354 -1.23 -6.67 -12.77
C PRO A 354 -1.09 -5.20 -12.47
N THR A 355 -2.03 -4.60 -11.73
CA THR A 355 -1.95 -3.18 -11.37
C THR A 355 -2.06 -2.95 -9.86
N HIS A 356 -2.61 -3.89 -9.10
CA HIS A 356 -2.82 -3.75 -7.67
C HIS A 356 -2.49 -5.05 -6.96
N GLN A 357 -1.84 -4.92 -5.82
CA GLN A 357 -1.69 -5.98 -4.85
C GLN A 357 -3.01 -6.22 -4.09
N SER A 358 -3.22 -7.46 -3.64
CA SER A 358 -4.27 -7.78 -2.67
C SER A 358 -3.82 -7.50 -1.25
N ALA A 359 -4.74 -7.52 -0.27
CA ALA A 359 -4.36 -7.40 1.14
C ALA A 359 -3.39 -8.50 1.60
N VAL A 360 -3.40 -9.67 0.95
CA VAL A 360 -2.48 -10.77 1.24
C VAL A 360 -1.10 -10.47 0.65
N ASP A 361 -1.05 -9.95 -0.58
CA ASP A 361 0.20 -9.53 -1.22
C ASP A 361 0.90 -8.42 -0.41
N SER A 362 0.15 -7.45 0.13
CA SER A 362 0.69 -6.39 1.02
C SER A 362 1.32 -6.96 2.29
N ILE A 363 0.71 -8.01 2.87
CA ILE A 363 1.24 -8.68 4.05
C ILE A 363 2.50 -9.46 3.70
N VAL A 364 2.47 -10.18 2.58
CA VAL A 364 3.62 -10.93 2.06
C VAL A 364 4.78 -10.00 1.72
N SER A 365 4.50 -8.79 1.23
CA SER A 365 5.50 -7.74 0.95
C SER A 365 6.44 -7.51 2.14
N SER A 366 5.91 -7.45 3.37
CA SER A 366 6.73 -7.29 4.59
C SER A 366 7.74 -8.41 4.81
N PHE A 367 7.33 -9.66 4.58
CA PHE A 367 8.21 -10.83 4.73
C PHE A 367 9.27 -10.86 3.63
N ARG A 368 8.88 -10.57 2.39
CA ARG A 368 9.82 -10.47 1.25
C ARG A 368 10.82 -9.34 1.45
N LEU A 369 10.36 -8.18 1.92
CA LEU A 369 11.23 -7.04 2.21
C LEU A 369 12.22 -7.37 3.33
N ALA A 370 11.79 -8.03 4.41
CA ALA A 370 12.69 -8.45 5.49
C ALA A 370 13.79 -9.39 4.98
N ILE A 371 13.44 -10.39 4.16
CA ILE A 371 14.39 -11.31 3.54
C ILE A 371 15.35 -10.55 2.61
N ALA A 372 14.83 -9.67 1.76
CA ALA A 372 15.64 -8.86 0.85
C ALA A 372 16.60 -7.93 1.61
N LEU A 373 16.15 -7.28 2.68
CA LEU A 373 16.99 -6.45 3.55
C LEU A 373 18.07 -7.28 4.24
N ASN A 374 17.76 -8.50 4.67
CA ASN A 374 18.75 -9.40 5.24
C ASN A 374 19.82 -9.76 4.20
N ALA A 375 19.39 -10.17 3.00
CA ALA A 375 20.30 -10.51 1.90
C ALA A 375 21.20 -9.33 1.51
N VAL A 376 20.64 -8.13 1.32
CA VAL A 376 21.40 -6.90 1.04
C VAL A 376 22.39 -6.60 2.16
N SER A 377 21.95 -6.69 3.41
CA SER A 377 22.77 -6.42 4.58
C SER A 377 23.96 -7.38 4.70
N MET A 378 23.76 -8.66 4.42
CA MET A 378 24.80 -9.69 4.43
C MET A 378 25.77 -9.55 3.25
N ALA A 379 25.23 -9.36 2.04
CA ALA A 379 26.05 -9.14 0.85
C ALA A 379 26.94 -7.90 1.00
N HIS A 380 26.42 -6.82 1.61
CA HIS A 380 27.20 -5.64 1.94
C HIS A 380 28.38 -5.95 2.89
N ARG A 381 28.21 -6.86 3.85
CA ARG A 381 29.29 -7.33 4.75
C ARG A 381 30.21 -8.37 4.12
N GLY A 382 29.97 -8.77 2.87
CA GLY A 382 30.70 -9.87 2.22
C GLY A 382 30.39 -11.25 2.81
N GLU A 383 29.27 -11.37 3.52
CA GLU A 383 28.78 -12.62 4.10
C GLU A 383 27.93 -13.37 3.07
N THR A 384 27.87 -14.70 3.21
CA THR A 384 26.93 -15.51 2.42
C THR A 384 25.52 -15.30 2.97
N PRO A 385 24.51 -14.96 2.15
CA PRO A 385 23.15 -14.76 2.63
C PRO A 385 22.61 -15.99 3.38
N GLU A 386 22.39 -15.84 4.67
CA GLU A 386 21.62 -16.76 5.50
C GLU A 386 20.15 -16.33 5.48
N LEU A 387 19.24 -17.29 5.62
CA LEU A 387 17.81 -17.05 5.45
C LEU A 387 17.15 -16.43 6.70
N ALA A 388 17.89 -16.19 7.79
CA ALA A 388 17.38 -15.67 9.06
C ALA A 388 17.15 -14.14 9.05
N ALA A 389 15.96 -13.71 8.62
CA ALA A 389 15.57 -12.30 8.53
C ALA A 389 14.65 -11.81 9.67
N ASP A 390 14.59 -12.53 10.79
CA ASP A 390 13.71 -12.29 11.93
C ASP A 390 13.89 -10.88 12.52
N LYS A 391 15.15 -10.43 12.67
CA LYS A 391 15.46 -9.10 13.20
C LYS A 391 14.90 -7.96 12.34
N TRP A 392 14.93 -8.12 11.02
CA TRP A 392 14.35 -7.13 10.09
C TRP A 392 12.82 -7.17 10.13
N LEU A 393 12.25 -8.37 10.21
CA LEU A 393 10.80 -8.54 10.31
C LEU A 393 10.25 -7.92 11.61
N ASP A 394 10.91 -8.12 12.75
CA ASP A 394 10.53 -7.55 14.06
C ASP A 394 10.53 -6.01 14.07
N LYS A 395 11.32 -5.41 13.18
CA LYS A 395 11.47 -3.97 13.01
C LYS A 395 10.55 -3.39 11.94
N THR A 396 9.69 -4.21 11.35
CA THR A 396 8.74 -3.82 10.31
C THR A 396 7.32 -3.77 10.86
N ALA A 397 6.61 -2.69 10.56
CA ALA A 397 5.18 -2.55 10.74
C ALA A 397 4.53 -2.18 9.41
N THR A 398 3.34 -2.73 9.14
CA THR A 398 2.56 -2.41 7.95
C THR A 398 1.31 -1.65 8.35
N VAL A 399 1.17 -0.45 7.82
CA VAL A 399 -0.03 0.35 7.87
C VAL A 399 -0.73 0.20 6.53
N PHE A 400 -1.93 -0.36 6.54
CA PHE A 400 -2.72 -0.43 5.31
C PHE A 400 -3.11 0.96 4.85
N MET A 401 -3.14 1.14 3.54
CA MET A 401 -3.82 2.22 2.82
C MET A 401 -4.90 1.60 1.94
N HIS A 402 -5.67 2.44 1.24
CA HIS A 402 -6.76 2.00 0.36
C HIS A 402 -7.73 1.12 1.15
N HIS A 403 -8.11 1.63 2.31
CA HIS A 403 -9.10 1.04 3.20
C HIS A 403 -9.92 2.18 3.80
N ASN A 404 -11.11 1.87 4.28
CA ASN A 404 -12.17 2.83 4.57
C ASN A 404 -12.76 3.46 3.29
N LYS A 405 -13.94 4.04 3.44
CA LYS A 405 -14.92 4.66 2.51
C LYS A 405 -14.47 5.24 1.15
N TYR A 406 -13.78 4.49 0.30
CA TYR A 406 -13.72 4.77 -1.14
C TYR A 406 -14.69 3.84 -1.85
N GLU A 407 -15.73 4.41 -2.49
CA GLU A 407 -16.68 3.65 -3.30
C GLU A 407 -16.31 3.79 -4.79
N LEU A 408 -15.33 3.01 -5.29
CA LEU A 408 -15.08 2.87 -6.73
C LEU A 408 -16.16 1.98 -7.37
N GLY A 409 -17.41 2.45 -7.37
CA GLY A 409 -18.53 1.64 -7.80
C GLY A 409 -18.85 0.51 -6.81
N PRO A 410 -18.86 -0.78 -7.20
CA PRO A 410 -19.25 -1.91 -6.32
C PRO A 410 -18.10 -2.49 -5.50
N ASP A 411 -16.87 -2.09 -5.80
CA ASP A 411 -15.67 -2.59 -5.14
C ASP A 411 -15.45 -1.73 -3.90
N ARG A 412 -15.43 -2.40 -2.73
CA ARG A 412 -15.29 -1.73 -1.44
C ARG A 412 -13.91 -2.02 -0.88
N PHE A 413 -13.21 -0.98 -0.49
CA PHE A 413 -11.87 -1.09 0.11
C PHE A 413 -11.88 -1.54 1.58
N ASN A 414 -13.06 -1.71 2.19
CA ASN A 414 -13.25 -2.28 3.53
C ASN A 414 -13.13 -3.82 3.59
N GLU A 415 -12.56 -4.43 2.56
CA GLU A 415 -12.39 -5.87 2.45
C GLU A 415 -11.10 -6.36 3.09
N ASN A 416 -10.13 -5.47 3.29
CA ASN A 416 -8.78 -5.84 3.73
C ASN A 416 -8.84 -6.52 5.11
N VAL A 417 -9.64 -5.99 6.04
CA VAL A 417 -9.86 -6.62 7.37
C VAL A 417 -10.52 -8.00 7.25
N PHE A 418 -11.49 -8.16 6.34
CA PHE A 418 -12.13 -9.46 6.12
C PHE A 418 -11.13 -10.49 5.58
N ILE A 419 -10.32 -10.10 4.59
CA ILE A 419 -9.29 -10.95 3.98
C ILE A 419 -8.23 -11.30 5.02
N TYR A 420 -7.74 -10.32 5.77
CA TYR A 420 -6.82 -10.50 6.89
C TYR A 420 -7.35 -11.51 7.92
N THR A 421 -8.60 -11.36 8.35
CA THR A 421 -9.15 -12.28 9.36
C THR A 421 -9.40 -13.68 8.78
N ARG A 422 -9.57 -13.81 7.46
CA ARG A 422 -9.62 -15.12 6.79
C ARG A 422 -8.24 -15.75 6.68
N LEU A 423 -7.22 -14.96 6.35
CA LEU A 423 -5.82 -15.38 6.32
C LEU A 423 -5.39 -15.95 7.67
N LEU A 424 -5.66 -15.24 8.77
CA LEU A 424 -5.39 -15.72 10.14
C LEU A 424 -6.04 -17.08 10.42
N SER A 425 -7.30 -17.25 10.01
CA SER A 425 -8.01 -18.52 10.20
C SER A 425 -7.43 -19.65 9.36
N TYR A 426 -6.92 -19.36 8.16
CA TYR A 426 -6.32 -20.35 7.27
C TYR A 426 -4.90 -20.74 7.70
N LEU A 427 -4.13 -19.82 8.28
CA LEU A 427 -2.81 -20.14 8.86
C LEU A 427 -2.88 -21.20 9.98
N GLN A 428 -4.01 -21.28 10.68
CA GLN A 428 -4.28 -22.27 11.74
C GLN A 428 -4.78 -23.63 11.21
N MET A 429 -5.04 -23.76 9.91
CA MET A 429 -5.52 -25.01 9.30
C MET A 429 -4.36 -25.87 8.82
N ASN A 430 -4.52 -27.19 8.85
CA ASN A 430 -3.59 -28.11 8.18
C ASN A 430 -3.83 -28.14 6.65
N ASP A 431 -2.92 -28.77 5.92
CA ASP A 431 -2.97 -28.79 4.45
C ASP A 431 -4.20 -29.52 3.90
N GLU A 432 -4.67 -30.57 4.56
CA GLU A 432 -5.88 -31.29 4.17
C GLU A 432 -7.12 -30.37 4.27
N GLN A 433 -7.23 -29.63 5.38
CA GLN A 433 -8.31 -28.65 5.59
C GLN A 433 -8.25 -27.52 4.57
N LEU A 434 -7.05 -26.98 4.27
CA LEU A 434 -6.86 -25.96 3.25
C LEU A 434 -7.27 -26.47 1.86
N GLN A 435 -6.87 -27.68 1.52
CA GLN A 435 -7.22 -28.32 0.25
C GLN A 435 -8.73 -28.53 0.11
N GLN A 436 -9.40 -29.04 1.15
CA GLN A 436 -10.87 -29.15 1.17
C GLN A 436 -11.55 -27.78 1.01
N HIS A 437 -10.98 -26.73 1.61
CA HIS A 437 -11.47 -25.36 1.45
C HIS A 437 -11.28 -24.84 0.02
N LEU A 438 -10.12 -25.09 -0.59
CA LEU A 438 -9.81 -24.74 -1.97
C LEU A 438 -10.78 -25.41 -2.94
N GLU A 439 -11.01 -26.71 -2.80
CA GLU A 439 -11.96 -27.47 -3.62
C GLU A 439 -13.38 -26.94 -3.49
N LYS A 440 -13.84 -26.66 -2.26
CA LYS A 440 -15.15 -26.02 -2.01
C LYS A 440 -15.26 -24.65 -2.69
N GLN A 441 -14.19 -23.86 -2.72
CA GLN A 441 -14.18 -22.56 -3.41
C GLN A 441 -14.22 -22.73 -4.93
N GLN A 442 -13.43 -23.67 -5.47
CA GLN A 442 -13.42 -23.98 -6.90
C GLN A 442 -14.78 -24.51 -7.38
N GLU A 443 -15.42 -25.39 -6.62
CA GLU A 443 -16.77 -25.87 -6.92
C GLU A 443 -17.81 -24.75 -6.92
N LYS A 444 -17.76 -23.85 -5.93
CA LYS A 444 -18.65 -22.68 -5.89
C LYS A 444 -18.44 -21.77 -7.09
N SER A 445 -17.18 -21.56 -7.47
CA SER A 445 -16.83 -20.79 -8.67
C SER A 445 -17.34 -21.44 -9.96
N LYS A 446 -17.43 -22.77 -10.04
CA LYS A 446 -17.99 -23.50 -11.18
C LYS A 446 -19.52 -23.42 -11.23
N LYS A 447 -20.18 -23.45 -10.06
CA LYS A 447 -21.65 -23.52 -9.94
C LYS A 447 -22.36 -22.16 -10.12
N TRP A 448 -21.67 -21.02 -9.94
CA TRP A 448 -22.30 -19.68 -9.94
C TRP A 448 -21.66 -18.71 -10.94
N SER A 449 -22.54 -18.08 -11.73
CA SER A 449 -22.31 -17.15 -12.85
C SER A 449 -21.47 -15.91 -12.55
N LEU A 450 -20.78 -15.39 -13.58
CA LEU A 450 -20.27 -14.03 -13.91
C LEU A 450 -19.68 -13.10 -12.81
N PHE A 451 -20.07 -13.23 -11.56
CA PHE A 451 -19.83 -12.34 -10.44
C PHE A 451 -19.15 -13.02 -9.25
N HIS A 452 -18.88 -14.34 -9.33
CA HIS A 452 -18.26 -15.06 -8.23
C HIS A 452 -16.79 -14.68 -8.08
N ARG A 453 -16.46 -14.23 -6.88
CA ARG A 453 -15.19 -13.63 -6.48
C ARG A 453 -14.24 -14.77 -6.08
N ARG A 454 -13.17 -15.01 -6.85
CA ARG A 454 -12.14 -15.98 -6.47
C ARG A 454 -11.44 -15.50 -5.19
N LYS A 455 -11.40 -16.37 -4.18
CA LYS A 455 -10.73 -16.17 -2.88
C LYS A 455 -9.63 -17.21 -2.65
N ASP A 456 -9.25 -17.91 -3.71
CA ASP A 456 -8.12 -18.84 -3.80
C ASP A 456 -6.81 -18.16 -3.39
N PHE A 457 -6.62 -16.90 -3.79
CA PHE A 457 -5.42 -16.12 -3.45
C PHE A 457 -5.11 -16.03 -1.94
N ILE A 458 -6.11 -16.19 -1.06
CA ILE A 458 -5.87 -16.21 0.40
C ILE A 458 -5.16 -17.50 0.80
N ILE A 459 -5.55 -18.63 0.20
CA ILE A 459 -4.92 -19.94 0.44
C ILE A 459 -3.52 -19.95 -0.18
N ASP A 460 -3.37 -19.43 -1.40
CA ASP A 460 -2.06 -19.31 -2.05
C ASP A 460 -1.09 -18.49 -1.19
N GLY A 461 -1.57 -17.38 -0.60
CA GLY A 461 -0.77 -16.59 0.32
C GLY A 461 -0.44 -17.28 1.64
N VAL A 462 -1.26 -18.22 2.13
CA VAL A 462 -0.88 -19.06 3.29
C VAL A 462 0.32 -19.93 2.94
N TYR A 463 0.28 -20.60 1.79
CA TYR A 463 1.40 -21.43 1.36
C TYR A 463 2.67 -20.61 1.16
N GLU A 464 2.54 -19.44 0.57
CA GLU A 464 3.66 -18.54 0.39
C GLU A 464 4.23 -18.04 1.72
N LEU A 465 3.39 -17.57 2.65
CA LEU A 465 3.85 -17.13 3.97
C LEU A 465 4.55 -18.26 4.73
N ARG A 466 4.09 -19.51 4.58
CA ARG A 466 4.77 -20.69 5.15
C ARG A 466 6.15 -20.91 4.52
N GLN A 467 6.28 -20.77 3.20
CA GLN A 467 7.56 -20.87 2.52
C GLN A 467 8.54 -19.77 2.96
N LEU A 468 8.05 -18.52 3.06
CA LEU A 468 8.87 -17.41 3.54
C LEU A 468 9.24 -17.59 5.02
N ALA A 469 8.32 -18.05 5.86
CA ALA A 469 8.60 -18.33 7.26
C ALA A 469 9.61 -19.48 7.45
N ALA A 470 9.62 -20.47 6.56
CA ALA A 470 10.64 -21.51 6.56
C ALA A 470 12.04 -20.98 6.20
N GLN A 471 12.11 -19.91 5.41
CA GLN A 471 13.36 -19.19 5.18
C GLN A 471 13.76 -18.41 6.43
N ILE A 472 12.84 -17.59 6.98
CA ILE A 472 13.12 -16.71 8.13
C ILE A 472 13.48 -17.49 9.40
N TRP A 473 12.84 -18.64 9.63
CA TRP A 473 13.03 -19.47 10.83
C TRP A 473 13.31 -20.93 10.44
N PRO A 474 14.50 -21.25 9.91
CA PRO A 474 14.80 -22.56 9.35
C PRO A 474 14.85 -23.68 10.40
N GLU A 475 15.20 -23.34 11.65
CA GLU A 475 15.30 -24.30 12.77
C GLU A 475 13.96 -24.63 13.44
N GLU A 476 12.90 -23.85 13.16
CA GLU A 476 11.59 -24.02 13.79
C GLU A 476 10.72 -25.01 13.03
N ASP A 477 9.83 -25.72 13.72
CA ASP A 477 8.82 -26.55 13.06
C ASP A 477 7.69 -25.70 12.44
N ASP A 478 6.91 -26.31 11.55
CA ASP A 478 5.84 -25.61 10.81
C ASP A 478 4.74 -25.02 11.70
N GLN A 479 4.42 -25.66 12.84
CA GLN A 479 3.42 -25.14 13.77
C GLN A 479 3.96 -23.90 14.47
N THR A 480 5.22 -23.94 14.91
CA THR A 480 5.89 -22.78 15.53
C THR A 480 6.02 -21.63 14.54
N ARG A 481 6.40 -21.88 13.28
CA ARG A 481 6.42 -20.87 12.21
C ARG A 481 5.05 -20.24 11.99
N ASN A 482 3.99 -21.05 11.88
CA ASN A 482 2.62 -20.56 11.71
C ASN A 482 2.19 -19.66 12.88
N ASN A 483 2.55 -20.03 14.12
CA ASN A 483 2.28 -19.22 15.30
C ASN A 483 3.04 -17.88 15.26
N LYS A 484 4.31 -17.87 14.85
CA LYS A 484 5.10 -16.64 14.69
C LYS A 484 4.52 -15.73 13.60
N ILE A 485 4.09 -16.27 12.46
CA ILE A 485 3.37 -15.50 11.43
C ILE A 485 2.13 -14.85 12.04
N VAL A 486 1.26 -15.63 12.68
CA VAL A 486 0.02 -15.12 13.29
C VAL A 486 0.29 -14.04 14.33
N ALA A 487 1.34 -14.21 15.15
CA ALA A 487 1.73 -13.25 16.16
C ALA A 487 2.25 -11.95 15.54
N PHE A 488 3.08 -12.02 14.48
CA PHE A 488 3.50 -10.85 13.71
C PHE A 488 2.28 -10.12 13.12
N LEU A 489 1.38 -10.84 12.47
CA LEU A 489 0.20 -10.26 11.83
C LEU A 489 -0.68 -9.50 12.82
N LYS A 490 -0.92 -10.06 14.01
CA LYS A 490 -1.72 -9.40 15.06
C LYS A 490 -1.04 -8.17 15.66
N ALA A 491 0.29 -8.16 15.71
CA ALA A 491 1.06 -7.15 16.40
C ALA A 491 1.49 -5.98 15.51
N LYS A 492 1.73 -6.24 14.21
CA LYS A 492 2.43 -5.31 13.30
C LYS A 492 1.63 -4.90 12.07
N ILE A 493 0.38 -5.36 11.92
CA ILE A 493 -0.51 -4.97 10.81
C ILE A 493 -1.60 -4.03 11.34
N HIS A 494 -1.68 -2.83 10.77
CA HIS A 494 -2.61 -1.78 11.17
C HIS A 494 -3.59 -1.44 10.05
N PHE A 495 -4.87 -1.27 10.42
CA PHE A 495 -5.95 -0.81 9.53
C PHE A 495 -6.51 0.51 10.08
N PRO A 496 -5.79 1.63 9.93
CA PRO A 496 -6.15 2.86 10.62
C PRO A 496 -7.56 3.36 10.29
N LEU A 497 -8.31 3.85 11.27
CA LEU A 497 -9.57 4.54 10.99
C LEU A 497 -9.31 5.85 10.25
N ILE A 498 -10.33 6.37 9.57
CA ILE A 498 -10.26 7.74 9.01
C ILE A 498 -10.10 8.70 10.20
N ASN A 499 -9.22 9.68 10.03
CA ASN A 499 -8.77 10.61 11.06
C ASN A 499 -8.06 9.95 12.24
N GLU A 500 -7.56 8.71 12.14
CA GLU A 500 -6.74 8.15 13.21
C GLU A 500 -5.35 8.81 13.22
N LYS A 501 -4.90 9.21 14.42
CA LYS A 501 -3.52 9.63 14.70
C LYS A 501 -2.71 8.43 15.14
N LEU A 502 -1.62 8.15 14.46
CA LEU A 502 -0.66 7.10 14.83
C LEU A 502 0.70 7.74 15.14
N SER A 503 1.23 7.46 16.33
CA SER A 503 2.65 7.68 16.63
C SER A 503 3.51 6.52 16.13
N SER A 504 4.83 6.64 16.23
CA SER A 504 5.75 5.55 15.84
C SER A 504 5.47 4.33 16.69
N GLU A 505 5.30 4.52 18.01
CA GLU A 505 5.00 3.41 18.89
C GLU A 505 3.62 2.84 18.64
N ASP A 506 2.63 3.61 18.20
CA ASP A 506 1.31 3.03 17.87
C ASP A 506 1.40 2.03 16.72
N CYS A 507 2.32 2.22 15.77
CA CYS A 507 2.61 1.25 14.70
C CYS A 507 3.33 -0.02 15.18
N PHE A 508 3.93 0.00 16.38
CA PHE A 508 4.66 -1.14 16.95
C PHE A 508 4.10 -1.61 18.30
N LYS A 509 2.97 -1.03 18.73
CA LYS A 509 2.49 -0.97 20.11
C LYS A 509 2.35 -2.32 20.78
N PHE A 510 2.01 -3.31 19.97
CA PHE A 510 1.78 -4.67 20.41
C PHE A 510 3.07 -5.46 20.21
N GLN A 511 3.49 -6.13 21.28
CA GLN A 511 4.57 -7.11 21.22
C GLN A 511 4.09 -8.35 20.44
N LEU A 512 5.04 -9.16 19.97
CA LEU A 512 4.74 -10.43 19.32
C LEU A 512 3.97 -11.32 20.33
N GLY A 513 2.65 -11.46 20.15
CA GLY A 513 1.75 -12.17 21.08
C GLY A 513 0.59 -11.33 21.63
N GLU A 514 0.65 -10.00 21.51
CA GLU A 514 -0.43 -9.07 21.93
C GLU A 514 -1.36 -8.71 20.76
N GLN A 515 -2.62 -8.31 21.03
CA GLN A 515 -3.63 -8.05 19.99
C GLN A 515 -3.87 -6.55 19.76
N SER A 516 -3.82 -6.12 18.50
CA SER A 516 -4.11 -4.73 18.12
C SER A 516 -5.59 -4.33 18.27
N THR A 517 -5.84 -3.23 18.98
CA THR A 517 -7.18 -2.63 19.18
C THR A 517 -7.74 -1.96 17.92
N ILE A 518 -6.93 -1.80 16.88
CA ILE A 518 -7.24 -1.06 15.64
C ILE A 518 -7.99 -1.95 14.63
N MET A 519 -8.27 -3.22 14.97
CA MET A 519 -9.25 -4.00 14.22
C MET A 519 -10.64 -3.40 14.44
N PRO A 520 -11.38 -2.94 13.41
CA PRO A 520 -12.76 -2.54 13.60
C PRO A 520 -13.52 -3.71 14.23
N ASP A 521 -14.30 -3.43 15.28
CA ASP A 521 -15.05 -4.46 16.02
C ASP A 521 -15.96 -5.21 15.04
N THR A 522 -15.47 -6.33 14.52
CA THR A 522 -16.20 -7.18 13.57
C THR A 522 -17.34 -7.92 14.26
N PHE A 523 -17.50 -7.69 15.57
CA PHE A 523 -18.56 -8.23 16.38
C PHE A 523 -19.72 -7.24 16.50
N PHE A 524 -20.92 -7.80 16.59
CA PHE A 524 -22.10 -7.07 17.02
C PHE A 524 -22.74 -7.86 18.15
N THR A 525 -23.35 -7.16 19.07
CA THR A 525 -24.20 -7.76 20.09
C THR A 525 -25.58 -7.93 19.48
N ASP A 526 -26.05 -9.16 19.36
CA ASP A 526 -27.42 -9.39 18.91
C ASP A 526 -28.44 -9.00 20.01
N LYS A 527 -29.72 -9.07 19.66
CA LYS A 527 -30.83 -8.77 20.60
C LYS A 527 -30.89 -9.69 21.83
N HIS A 528 -30.06 -10.73 21.87
CA HIS A 528 -29.93 -11.68 22.98
C HIS A 528 -28.61 -11.50 23.73
N SER A 529 -27.96 -10.34 23.60
CA SER A 529 -26.69 -10.02 24.25
C SER A 529 -25.54 -10.94 23.86
N THR A 530 -25.67 -11.69 22.74
CA THR A 530 -24.64 -12.63 22.29
C THR A 530 -23.70 -11.91 21.34
N ARG A 531 -22.40 -11.93 21.61
CA ARG A 531 -21.37 -11.32 20.75
C ARG A 531 -21.19 -12.21 19.51
N LYS A 532 -21.65 -11.75 18.35
CA LYS A 532 -21.59 -12.48 17.07
C LYS A 532 -20.70 -11.78 16.06
N ARG A 533 -19.93 -12.55 15.29
CA ARG A 533 -19.11 -12.03 14.18
C ARG A 533 -20.00 -11.68 12.99
N LYS A 534 -19.92 -10.45 12.49
CA LYS A 534 -20.70 -9.96 11.34
C LYS A 534 -20.45 -10.84 10.10
N GLY A 535 -21.49 -11.52 9.61
CA GLY A 535 -21.47 -12.29 8.36
C GLY A 535 -21.10 -13.78 8.47
N ALA A 536 -20.92 -14.34 9.68
CA ALA A 536 -20.82 -15.78 9.85
C ALA A 536 -22.23 -16.43 9.82
N LYS A 537 -22.41 -17.47 9.01
CA LYS A 537 -23.56 -18.38 9.19
C LYS A 537 -23.33 -19.17 10.49
N GLU A 538 -24.40 -19.45 11.20
CA GLU A 538 -24.50 -19.95 12.59
C GLU A 538 -23.74 -21.25 12.96
N ALA A 539 -22.83 -21.76 12.12
CA ALA A 539 -22.16 -23.04 12.34
C ALA A 539 -20.67 -23.06 11.95
N VAL A 540 -19.97 -21.92 11.95
CA VAL A 540 -18.51 -21.93 11.85
C VAL A 540 -17.95 -21.75 13.24
N VAL A 541 -17.52 -22.88 13.82
CA VAL A 541 -16.70 -23.07 15.03
C VAL A 541 -16.42 -21.78 15.78
N VAL A 542 -17.09 -21.65 16.91
CA VAL A 542 -16.68 -20.78 18.01
C VAL A 542 -15.28 -21.23 18.40
N VAL A 543 -14.25 -20.54 17.91
CA VAL A 543 -12.99 -20.51 18.64
C VAL A 543 -13.31 -19.65 19.84
N ASP A 544 -13.36 -20.28 21.00
CA ASP A 544 -13.58 -19.62 22.27
C ASP A 544 -12.39 -18.68 22.49
N ILE A 545 -12.63 -17.37 22.39
CA ILE A 545 -11.59 -16.33 22.52
C ILE A 545 -11.34 -16.00 24.01
N ASP A 546 -12.16 -16.53 24.91
CA ASP A 546 -12.11 -16.21 26.35
C ASP A 546 -11.53 -17.35 27.23
N ALA A 547 -11.03 -18.45 26.65
CA ALA A 547 -10.64 -19.63 27.43
C ALA A 547 -9.23 -19.61 28.08
N ASP A 548 -8.34 -18.67 27.75
CA ASP A 548 -6.96 -18.67 28.28
C ASP A 548 -6.66 -17.57 29.32
N ILE A 549 -7.67 -16.88 29.84
CA ILE A 549 -7.53 -16.07 31.07
C ILE A 549 -7.93 -16.92 32.26
N ASN A 550 -7.10 -17.93 32.59
CA ASN A 550 -6.89 -18.48 33.94
C ASN A 550 -6.02 -19.73 33.87
N LEU A 551 -4.71 -19.54 33.89
CA LEU A 551 -3.79 -20.52 34.46
C LEU A 551 -2.94 -19.80 35.52
N SER A 552 -3.45 -19.93 36.76
CA SER A 552 -2.94 -19.55 38.10
C SER A 552 -2.48 -18.12 38.33
#